data_AF-A0A8J7YI17-F1
#
_entry.id   AF-A0A8J7YI17-F1
#
_cell.length_a   1.000
_cell.length_b   1.000
_cell.length_c   1.000
_cell.angle_alpha   90.00
_cell.angle_beta   90.00
_cell.angle_gamma   90.00
#
_symmetry.space_group_name_H-M   'P 1'
#
loop_
_entity.id
_entity.type
_entity.pdbx_description
1 polymer ?
#
loop_
_entity_poly.entity_id
_entity_poly.type
_entity_poly.pdbx_seq_one_letter_code
_entity_poly.pdbx_strand_id
1 'polypeptide(L)'
;MNDSSKTSEADRTSQRKITLTDAYLLGSNLDYLRLAGANQWDIGGLEPELGGGYILNALRECIDVLSETDIDAPVVDEMAEFGEKLSEEYKANSNINSEDGRLLEQKANTWFDSLISELRKEKRIAVREHGLFDVERVLRHPEDLFREETWNWLSERCQDDISQACRCLAVECTTASVMIALRAVEDRLRIWYEAKSEKELNRGPWGTVLGNLSEEYKHDSDRPAVLTDLSYLKDRRNEVSHPQESPNWSEAEETIYRVRGTIERIYQEQE
;
A
#
# COMPACT_ATOMS: atom_id res chain seq x y z
N MET A 1 -26.31 -27.55 -25.86
CA MET A 1 -25.39 -27.61 -24.70
C MET A 1 -24.21 -26.73 -25.06
N ASN A 2 -24.29 -25.45 -24.70
CA ASN A 2 -23.27 -24.46 -25.01
C ASN A 2 -22.21 -24.47 -23.92
N ASP A 3 -20.96 -24.58 -24.36
CA ASP A 3 -19.72 -24.58 -23.58
C ASP A 3 -19.32 -23.12 -23.30
N SER A 4 -20.06 -22.44 -22.42
CA SER A 4 -19.86 -21.01 -22.08
C SER A 4 -19.03 -20.76 -20.82
N SER A 5 -18.42 -21.77 -20.20
CA SER A 5 -17.67 -21.58 -18.92
C SER A 5 -16.15 -21.73 -19.08
N LYS A 6 -15.57 -21.06 -20.08
CA LYS A 6 -14.11 -20.87 -20.18
C LYS A 6 -13.77 -19.39 -20.25
N THR A 7 -14.22 -18.62 -19.27
CA THR A 7 -13.54 -17.37 -18.91
C THR A 7 -12.13 -17.79 -18.46
N SER A 8 -11.13 -17.52 -19.28
CA SER A 8 -9.77 -18.03 -19.06
C SER A 8 -9.20 -17.48 -17.74
N GLU A 9 -8.51 -18.31 -16.95
CA GLU A 9 -7.79 -17.88 -15.74
C GLU A 9 -6.86 -16.67 -15.98
N ALA A 10 -6.44 -16.46 -17.23
CA ALA A 10 -5.61 -15.33 -17.65
C ALA A 10 -6.32 -13.97 -17.59
N ASP A 11 -7.65 -13.91 -17.52
CA ASP A 11 -8.40 -12.64 -17.39
C ASP A 11 -8.55 -12.19 -15.92
N ARG A 12 -8.52 -13.15 -14.99
CA ARG A 12 -8.66 -12.88 -13.53
C ARG A 12 -7.42 -12.23 -12.91
N THR A 13 -6.28 -12.23 -13.58
CA THR A 13 -5.03 -11.63 -13.07
C THR A 13 -5.01 -10.10 -13.12
N SER A 14 -6.03 -9.46 -13.70
CA SER A 14 -6.14 -7.99 -13.77
C SER A 14 -7.02 -7.36 -12.69
N GLN A 15 -7.74 -8.17 -11.90
CA GLN A 15 -8.68 -7.65 -10.90
C GLN A 15 -7.98 -7.14 -9.64
N ARG A 16 -8.47 -6.00 -9.11
CA ARG A 16 -7.90 -5.37 -7.91
C ARG A 16 -8.47 -5.97 -6.63
N LYS A 17 -7.71 -5.94 -5.54
CA LYS A 17 -8.23 -6.32 -4.21
C LYS A 17 -9.30 -5.33 -3.74
N ILE A 18 -10.26 -5.84 -2.96
CA ILE A 18 -11.26 -4.99 -2.29
C ILE A 18 -10.59 -4.06 -1.26
N THR A 19 -10.90 -2.77 -1.35
CA THR A 19 -10.45 -1.74 -0.41
C THR A 19 -11.38 -1.64 0.80
N LEU A 20 -11.05 -0.78 1.77
CA LEU A 20 -11.96 -0.45 2.87
C LEU A 20 -13.19 0.32 2.37
N THR A 21 -13.00 1.22 1.39
CA THR A 21 -14.07 2.01 0.79
C THR A 21 -15.04 1.12 0.02
N ASP A 22 -14.54 0.17 -0.78
CA ASP A 22 -15.39 -0.79 -1.49
C ASP A 22 -16.23 -1.60 -0.50
N ALA A 23 -15.62 -2.13 0.56
CA ALA A 23 -16.32 -2.91 1.57
C ALA A 23 -17.43 -2.11 2.26
N TYR A 24 -17.19 -0.82 2.55
CA TYR A 24 -18.19 0.07 3.12
C TYR A 24 -19.35 0.33 2.15
N LEU A 25 -19.04 0.64 0.88
CA LEU A 25 -20.04 0.90 -0.16
C LEU A 25 -20.91 -0.34 -0.39
N LEU A 26 -20.29 -1.50 -0.59
CA LEU A 26 -20.98 -2.77 -0.76
C LEU A 26 -21.85 -3.12 0.44
N GLY A 27 -21.33 -3.00 1.66
CA GLY A 27 -22.09 -3.28 2.87
C GLY A 27 -23.31 -2.36 3.01
N SER A 28 -23.14 -1.07 2.70
CA SER A 28 -24.23 -0.08 2.77
C SER A 28 -25.31 -0.36 1.72
N ASN A 29 -24.92 -0.67 0.49
CA ASN A 29 -25.85 -0.98 -0.59
C ASN A 29 -26.57 -2.32 -0.36
N LEU A 30 -25.88 -3.34 0.15
CA LEU A 30 -26.51 -4.62 0.48
C LEU A 30 -27.51 -4.50 1.63
N ASP A 31 -27.20 -3.73 2.69
CA ASP A 31 -28.16 -3.48 3.77
C ASP A 31 -29.35 -2.64 3.28
N TYR A 32 -29.10 -1.67 2.41
CA TYR A 32 -30.16 -0.93 1.72
C TYR A 32 -31.09 -1.86 0.94
N LEU A 33 -30.53 -2.74 0.09
CA LEU A 33 -31.31 -3.70 -0.72
C LEU A 33 -32.16 -4.63 0.15
N ARG A 34 -31.59 -5.10 1.27
CA ARG A 34 -32.30 -5.91 2.27
C ARG A 34 -33.51 -5.18 2.85
N LEU A 35 -33.32 -3.93 3.28
CA LEU A 35 -34.39 -3.10 3.84
C LEU A 35 -35.43 -2.71 2.78
N ALA A 36 -34.99 -2.39 1.56
CA ALA A 36 -35.83 -2.04 0.43
C ALA A 36 -36.78 -3.19 0.04
N GLY A 37 -36.24 -4.42 -0.02
CA GLY A 37 -37.04 -5.62 -0.26
C GLY A 37 -38.09 -5.87 0.82
N ALA A 38 -37.69 -5.78 2.09
CA ALA A 38 -38.58 -6.02 3.24
C ALA A 38 -39.73 -5.00 3.34
N ASN A 39 -39.50 -3.75 2.91
CA ASN A 39 -40.45 -2.65 3.02
C ASN A 39 -41.11 -2.25 1.68
N GLN A 40 -40.85 -3.00 0.61
CA GLN A 40 -41.44 -2.77 -0.72
C GLN A 40 -41.17 -1.35 -1.22
N TRP A 41 -39.92 -0.91 -1.11
CA TRP A 41 -39.51 0.41 -1.59
C TRP A 41 -39.53 0.49 -3.12
N ASP A 42 -39.35 1.72 -3.60
CA ASP A 42 -39.30 2.02 -5.01
C ASP A 42 -38.10 1.35 -5.70
N ILE A 43 -38.35 0.72 -6.84
CA ILE A 43 -37.29 0.12 -7.69
C ILE A 43 -36.40 1.20 -8.27
N GLY A 44 -37.00 2.33 -8.64
CA GLY A 44 -36.32 3.45 -9.24
C GLY A 44 -35.98 3.34 -10.71
N GLY A 45 -35.18 4.30 -11.17
CA GLY A 45 -34.60 4.32 -12.52
C GLY A 45 -33.08 4.19 -12.50
N LEU A 46 -32.50 3.99 -13.69
CA LEU A 46 -31.04 3.95 -13.89
C LEU A 46 -30.38 5.34 -13.91
N GLU A 47 -31.18 6.41 -13.95
CA GLU A 47 -30.70 7.80 -14.02
C GLU A 47 -30.66 8.45 -12.62
N PRO A 48 -29.48 8.88 -12.12
CA PRO A 48 -29.31 9.42 -10.76
C PRO A 48 -30.03 10.75 -10.48
N GLU A 49 -30.41 11.50 -11.52
CA GLU A 49 -30.82 12.91 -11.42
C GLU A 49 -32.20 13.13 -10.78
N LEU A 50 -32.99 12.07 -10.54
CA LEU A 50 -34.38 12.18 -10.09
C LEU A 50 -34.63 11.95 -8.60
N GLY A 51 -33.57 11.75 -7.79
CA GLY A 51 -33.62 11.87 -6.34
C GLY A 51 -34.14 10.64 -5.57
N GLY A 52 -33.21 9.99 -4.85
CA GLY A 52 -33.48 9.22 -3.63
C GLY A 52 -33.73 7.73 -3.80
N GLY A 53 -32.67 6.93 -3.70
CA GLY A 53 -32.70 5.50 -3.33
C GLY A 53 -33.43 4.58 -4.30
N TYR A 54 -32.67 3.93 -5.19
CA TYR A 54 -33.22 3.04 -6.19
C TYR A 54 -32.55 1.66 -6.09
N ILE A 55 -33.35 0.61 -5.96
CA ILE A 55 -32.90 -0.79 -5.90
C ILE A 55 -31.95 -1.08 -7.08
N LEU A 56 -32.29 -0.61 -8.28
CA LEU A 56 -31.45 -0.79 -9.48
C LEU A 56 -30.11 -0.06 -9.38
N ASN A 57 -30.07 1.14 -8.78
CA ASN A 57 -28.83 1.87 -8.60
C ASN A 57 -27.91 1.18 -7.58
N ALA A 58 -28.46 0.73 -6.44
CA ALA A 58 -27.68 0.00 -5.45
C ALA A 58 -27.14 -1.33 -6.00
N LEU A 59 -27.93 -2.07 -6.80
CA LEU A 59 -27.46 -3.26 -7.52
C LEU A 59 -26.32 -2.92 -8.49
N ARG A 60 -26.49 -1.85 -9.29
CA ARG A 60 -25.47 -1.40 -10.24
C ARG A 60 -24.17 -1.01 -9.54
N GLU A 61 -24.23 -0.22 -8.47
CA GLU A 61 -23.03 0.17 -7.72
C GLU A 61 -22.32 -1.06 -7.13
N CYS A 62 -23.07 -2.06 -6.63
CA CYS A 62 -22.48 -3.32 -6.21
C CYS A 62 -21.80 -4.05 -7.37
N ILE A 63 -22.46 -4.17 -8.53
CA ILE A 63 -21.92 -4.83 -9.71
C ILE A 63 -20.66 -4.12 -10.21
N ASP A 64 -20.68 -2.80 -10.31
CA ASP A 64 -19.55 -1.99 -10.77
C ASP A 64 -18.33 -2.23 -9.86
N VAL A 65 -18.51 -2.14 -8.54
CA VAL A 65 -17.42 -2.41 -7.58
C VAL A 65 -16.96 -3.86 -7.64
N LEU A 66 -17.87 -4.83 -7.66
CA LEU A 66 -17.49 -6.25 -7.61
C LEU A 66 -16.82 -6.71 -8.90
N SER A 67 -17.23 -6.20 -10.07
CA SER A 67 -16.68 -6.56 -11.38
C SER A 67 -15.20 -6.19 -11.54
N GLU A 68 -14.76 -5.12 -10.87
CA GLU A 68 -13.36 -4.70 -10.82
C GLU A 68 -12.52 -5.51 -9.83
N THR A 69 -13.16 -6.26 -8.93
CA THR A 69 -12.50 -6.92 -7.81
C THR A 69 -12.35 -8.43 -8.01
N ASP A 70 -11.52 -9.06 -7.18
CA ASP A 70 -11.29 -10.50 -7.19
C ASP A 70 -12.39 -11.33 -6.49
N ILE A 71 -13.56 -10.72 -6.23
CA ILE A 71 -14.71 -11.42 -5.67
C ILE A 71 -15.36 -12.34 -6.71
N ASP A 72 -15.98 -13.41 -6.21
CA ASP A 72 -16.57 -14.49 -7.00
C ASP A 72 -17.56 -14.01 -8.08
N ALA A 73 -17.20 -14.24 -9.34
CA ALA A 73 -17.98 -13.84 -10.52
C ALA A 73 -19.47 -14.27 -10.51
N PRO A 74 -19.86 -15.46 -10.00
CA PRO A 74 -21.26 -15.85 -9.88
C PRO A 74 -22.12 -14.90 -9.06
N VAL A 75 -21.56 -14.21 -8.06
CA VAL A 75 -22.31 -13.20 -7.28
C VAL A 75 -22.64 -11.99 -8.15
N VAL A 76 -21.70 -11.57 -8.99
CA VAL A 76 -21.87 -10.45 -9.94
C VAL A 76 -22.92 -10.81 -10.99
N ASP A 77 -22.80 -12.00 -11.57
CA ASP A 77 -23.75 -12.50 -12.57
C ASP A 77 -25.16 -12.60 -11.98
N GLU A 78 -25.31 -13.14 -10.77
CA GLU A 78 -26.62 -13.25 -10.10
C GLU A 78 -27.24 -11.88 -9.80
N MET A 79 -26.43 -10.89 -9.38
CA MET A 79 -26.89 -9.52 -9.16
C MET A 79 -27.34 -8.87 -10.48
N ALA A 80 -26.57 -9.06 -11.56
CA ALA A 80 -26.87 -8.51 -12.88
C ALA A 80 -28.17 -9.11 -13.45
N GLU A 81 -28.31 -10.44 -13.42
CA GLU A 81 -29.52 -11.15 -13.84
C GLU A 81 -30.75 -10.68 -13.04
N PHE A 82 -30.61 -10.49 -11.72
CA PHE A 82 -31.71 -10.02 -10.89
C PHE A 82 -32.07 -8.55 -11.18
N GLY A 83 -31.07 -7.69 -11.40
CA GLY A 83 -31.27 -6.30 -11.79
C GLY A 83 -31.98 -6.17 -13.15
N GLU A 84 -31.57 -6.98 -14.13
CA GLU A 84 -32.20 -7.03 -15.46
C GLU A 84 -33.67 -7.44 -15.34
N LYS A 85 -33.97 -8.53 -14.61
CA LYS A 85 -35.35 -8.96 -14.33
C LYS A 85 -36.19 -7.82 -13.77
N LEU A 86 -35.71 -7.13 -12.72
CA LEU A 86 -36.46 -6.03 -12.11
C LEU A 86 -36.66 -4.85 -13.08
N SER A 87 -35.69 -4.56 -13.93
CA SER A 87 -35.78 -3.47 -14.91
C SER A 87 -36.80 -3.74 -16.02
N GLU A 88 -37.01 -5.01 -16.38
CA GLU A 88 -37.98 -5.42 -17.40
C GLU A 88 -39.42 -5.48 -16.84
N GLU A 89 -39.58 -5.98 -15.62
CA GLU A 89 -40.90 -6.22 -15.01
C GLU A 89 -41.55 -4.95 -14.46
N TYR A 90 -40.75 -3.95 -14.08
CA TYR A 90 -41.23 -2.77 -13.36
C TYR A 90 -40.98 -1.47 -14.10
N LYS A 91 -41.95 -0.56 -13.98
CA LYS A 91 -41.76 0.81 -14.48
C LYS A 91 -40.87 1.59 -13.53
N ALA A 92 -40.14 2.55 -14.05
CA ALA A 92 -39.43 3.52 -13.22
C ALA A 92 -40.38 4.16 -12.19
N ASN A 93 -39.90 4.29 -10.96
CA ASN A 93 -40.64 4.85 -9.83
C ASN A 93 -41.86 4.02 -9.38
N SER A 94 -41.78 2.70 -9.49
CA SER A 94 -42.80 1.79 -8.96
C SER A 94 -42.24 0.93 -7.84
N ASN A 95 -43.06 0.71 -6.82
CA ASN A 95 -42.72 -0.14 -5.70
C ASN A 95 -42.59 -1.60 -6.14
N ILE A 96 -41.57 -2.29 -5.63
CA ILE A 96 -41.42 -3.73 -5.80
C ILE A 96 -42.59 -4.48 -5.14
N ASN A 97 -43.07 -5.55 -5.78
CA ASN A 97 -44.16 -6.34 -5.20
C ASN A 97 -43.66 -7.17 -3.99
N SER A 98 -44.60 -7.73 -3.21
CA SER A 98 -44.26 -8.52 -2.01
C SER A 98 -43.39 -9.74 -2.26
N GLU A 99 -43.56 -10.41 -3.41
CA GLU A 99 -42.85 -11.64 -3.75
C GLU A 99 -41.39 -11.33 -4.11
N ASP A 100 -41.19 -10.38 -5.04
CA ASP A 100 -39.85 -9.95 -5.46
C ASP A 100 -39.13 -9.18 -4.35
N GLY A 101 -39.85 -8.43 -3.52
CA GLY A 101 -39.28 -7.77 -2.34
C GLY A 101 -38.69 -8.78 -1.35
N ARG A 102 -39.41 -9.87 -1.07
CA ARG A 102 -38.90 -10.97 -0.24
C ARG A 102 -37.72 -11.69 -0.90
N LEU A 103 -37.77 -11.88 -2.22
CA LEU A 103 -36.67 -12.50 -2.96
C LEU A 103 -35.41 -11.61 -2.95
N LEU A 104 -35.57 -10.30 -3.11
CA LEU A 104 -34.48 -9.33 -3.00
C LEU A 104 -33.86 -9.37 -1.61
N GLU A 105 -34.68 -9.38 -0.55
CA GLU A 105 -34.19 -9.50 0.83
C GLU A 105 -33.37 -10.79 1.02
N GLN A 106 -33.86 -11.93 0.53
CA GLN A 106 -33.16 -13.21 0.62
C GLN A 106 -31.83 -13.20 -0.15
N LYS A 107 -31.82 -12.66 -1.38
CA LYS A 107 -30.61 -12.55 -2.21
C LYS A 107 -29.60 -11.61 -1.58
N ALA A 108 -30.02 -10.43 -1.12
CA ALA A 108 -29.17 -9.46 -0.44
C ALA A 108 -28.47 -10.05 0.79
N ASN A 109 -29.18 -10.85 1.60
CA ASN A 109 -28.56 -11.58 2.72
C ASN A 109 -27.51 -12.59 2.24
N THR A 110 -27.82 -13.38 1.20
CA THR A 110 -26.87 -14.33 0.61
C THR A 110 -25.61 -13.63 0.09
N TRP A 111 -25.77 -12.53 -0.65
CA TRP A 111 -24.66 -11.74 -1.16
C TRP A 111 -23.83 -11.11 -0.04
N PHE A 112 -24.49 -10.63 1.01
CA PHE A 112 -23.83 -10.09 2.20
C PHE A 112 -22.99 -11.17 2.91
N ASP A 113 -23.53 -12.38 3.09
CA ASP A 113 -22.80 -13.49 3.69
C ASP A 113 -21.58 -13.90 2.85
N SER A 114 -21.72 -13.92 1.52
CA SER A 114 -20.59 -14.14 0.59
C SER A 114 -19.53 -13.06 0.72
N LEU A 115 -19.91 -11.78 0.73
CA LEU A 115 -18.99 -10.67 0.93
C LEU A 115 -18.25 -10.77 2.28
N ILE A 116 -18.98 -11.06 3.37
CA ILE A 116 -18.38 -11.24 4.69
C ILE A 116 -17.42 -12.42 4.72
N SER A 117 -17.75 -13.53 4.05
CA SER A 117 -16.88 -14.69 3.93
C SER A 117 -15.56 -14.33 3.24
N GLU A 118 -15.60 -13.57 2.14
CA GLU A 118 -14.38 -13.10 1.45
C GLU A 118 -13.60 -12.09 2.30
N LEU A 119 -14.26 -11.09 2.87
CA LEU A 119 -13.62 -10.09 3.74
C LEU A 119 -12.93 -10.71 4.97
N ARG A 120 -13.45 -11.83 5.49
CA ARG A 120 -12.84 -12.56 6.62
C ARG A 120 -11.54 -13.29 6.25
N LYS A 121 -11.30 -13.57 4.97
CA LYS A 121 -10.04 -14.18 4.50
C LYS A 121 -8.92 -13.15 4.42
N GLU A 122 -9.26 -11.89 4.23
CA GLU A 122 -8.31 -10.79 4.12
C GLU A 122 -7.72 -10.40 5.47
N LYS A 123 -6.40 -10.23 5.52
CA LYS A 123 -5.69 -9.74 6.70
C LYS A 123 -5.25 -8.31 6.43
N ARG A 124 -5.73 -7.38 7.24
CA ARG A 124 -5.36 -5.96 7.14
C ARG A 124 -4.47 -5.58 8.32
N ILE A 125 -3.38 -4.88 8.03
CA ILE A 125 -2.51 -4.28 9.04
C ILE A 125 -2.88 -2.81 9.12
N ALA A 126 -3.32 -2.37 10.30
CA ALA A 126 -3.58 -0.96 10.52
C ALA A 126 -2.24 -0.21 10.59
N VAL A 127 -2.06 0.75 9.70
CA VAL A 127 -0.91 1.66 9.75
C VAL A 127 -1.24 2.75 10.77
N ARG A 128 -0.30 3.01 11.67
CA ARG A 128 -0.43 4.07 12.69
C ARG A 128 0.59 5.15 12.43
N GLU A 129 0.13 6.39 12.51
CA GLU A 129 1.04 7.54 12.58
C GLU A 129 1.66 7.58 13.97
N HIS A 130 2.98 7.65 13.99
CA HIS A 130 3.77 7.82 15.19
C HIS A 130 4.77 8.96 14.94
N GLY A 131 5.09 9.74 15.98
CA GLY A 131 6.15 10.73 15.91
C GLY A 131 5.91 11.84 14.88
N LEU A 132 6.96 12.19 14.14
CA LEU A 132 6.97 13.24 13.12
C LEU A 132 6.94 12.67 11.70
N PHE A 133 7.04 11.35 11.56
CA PHE A 133 6.99 10.63 10.30
C PHE A 133 5.56 10.60 9.76
N ASP A 134 5.30 11.39 8.73
CA ASP A 134 4.06 11.36 7.96
C ASP A 134 4.02 10.07 7.12
N VAL A 135 3.46 9.01 7.69
CA VAL A 135 3.46 7.68 7.10
C VAL A 135 2.73 7.67 5.75
N GLU A 136 1.58 8.34 5.65
CA GLU A 136 0.80 8.37 4.41
C GLU A 136 1.60 9.04 3.28
N ARG A 137 2.21 10.19 3.58
CA ARG A 137 3.02 10.92 2.60
C ARG A 137 4.22 10.10 2.15
N VAL A 138 5.00 9.55 3.08
CA VAL A 138 6.24 8.83 2.74
C VAL A 138 5.95 7.49 2.04
N LEU A 139 4.81 6.84 2.31
CA LEU A 139 4.42 5.63 1.58
C LEU A 139 4.09 5.88 0.11
N ARG A 140 3.56 7.07 -0.21
CA ARG A 140 3.20 7.46 -1.59
C ARG A 140 4.33 8.17 -2.31
N HIS A 141 5.06 9.00 -1.59
CA HIS A 141 6.09 9.90 -2.10
C HIS A 141 7.37 9.78 -1.25
N PRO A 142 8.08 8.64 -1.27
CA PRO A 142 9.33 8.48 -0.54
C PRO A 142 10.40 9.50 -0.94
N GLU A 143 10.34 10.05 -2.16
CA GLU A 143 11.17 11.13 -2.67
C GLU A 143 11.10 12.41 -1.83
N ASP A 144 9.96 12.67 -1.18
CA ASP A 144 9.76 13.87 -0.35
C ASP A 144 10.64 13.87 0.91
N LEU A 145 11.27 12.74 1.24
CA LEU A 145 12.27 12.68 2.30
C LEU A 145 13.55 13.44 1.94
N PHE A 146 13.84 13.68 0.66
CA PHE A 146 15.10 14.24 0.18
C PHE A 146 14.88 15.55 -0.59
N ARG A 147 15.97 16.29 -0.82
CA ARG A 147 15.99 17.29 -1.90
C ARG A 147 15.92 16.58 -3.25
N GLU A 148 15.25 17.20 -4.22
CA GLU A 148 15.02 16.63 -5.56
C GLU A 148 16.34 16.21 -6.24
N GLU A 149 17.38 17.04 -6.15
CA GLU A 149 18.69 16.76 -6.76
C GLU A 149 19.36 15.55 -6.09
N THR A 150 19.24 15.45 -4.76
CA THR A 150 19.78 14.31 -4.01
C THR A 150 19.03 13.02 -4.35
N TRP A 151 17.70 13.06 -4.45
CA TRP A 151 16.90 11.89 -4.81
C TRP A 151 17.24 11.39 -6.23
N ASN A 152 17.34 12.30 -7.18
CA ASN A 152 17.64 11.99 -8.58
C ASN A 152 19.09 11.48 -8.77
N TRP A 153 20.00 11.79 -7.83
CA TRP A 153 21.36 11.25 -7.79
C TRP A 153 21.44 9.82 -7.24
N LEU A 154 20.42 9.36 -6.49
CA LEU A 154 20.39 7.99 -5.98
C LEU A 154 20.26 6.97 -7.12
N SER A 155 20.86 5.79 -6.96
CA SER A 155 20.57 4.67 -7.84
C SER A 155 19.13 4.18 -7.61
N GLU A 156 18.52 3.57 -8.63
CA GLU A 156 17.20 2.93 -8.52
C GLU A 156 17.13 1.97 -7.32
N ARG A 157 18.19 1.17 -7.11
CA ARG A 157 18.29 0.28 -5.94
C ARG A 157 18.27 1.03 -4.61
N CYS A 158 18.92 2.19 -4.52
CA CYS A 158 18.96 2.99 -3.30
C CYS A 158 17.59 3.65 -3.05
N GLN A 159 16.91 4.12 -4.11
CA GLN A 159 15.53 4.63 -4.04
C GLN A 159 14.55 3.54 -3.56
N ASP A 160 14.70 2.32 -4.08
CA ASP A 160 13.94 1.14 -3.65
C ASP A 160 14.19 0.81 -2.18
N ASP A 161 15.44 0.87 -1.72
CA ASP A 161 15.79 0.62 -0.32
C ASP A 161 15.12 1.62 0.61
N ILE A 162 15.19 2.91 0.30
CA ILE A 162 14.50 3.93 1.10
C ILE A 162 12.99 3.66 1.11
N SER A 163 12.39 3.40 -0.06
CA SER A 163 10.96 3.14 -0.18
C SER A 163 10.53 1.92 0.64
N GLN A 164 11.31 0.84 0.59
CA GLN A 164 11.06 -0.37 1.37
C GLN A 164 11.26 -0.14 2.88
N ALA A 165 12.30 0.60 3.27
CA ALA A 165 12.54 0.94 4.67
C ALA A 165 11.34 1.70 5.28
N CYS A 166 10.77 2.64 4.54
CA CYS A 166 9.58 3.39 4.95
C CYS A 166 8.34 2.49 5.06
N ARG A 167 8.13 1.58 4.09
CA ARG A 167 7.06 0.58 4.16
C ARG A 167 7.19 -0.34 5.37
N CYS A 168 8.41 -0.80 5.67
CA CYS A 168 8.66 -1.60 6.87
C CYS A 168 8.36 -0.83 8.15
N LEU A 169 8.70 0.45 8.24
CA LEU A 169 8.38 1.27 9.41
C LEU A 169 6.86 1.43 9.59
N ALA A 170 6.14 1.64 8.49
CA ALA A 170 4.68 1.82 8.48
C ALA A 170 3.91 0.60 9.03
N VAL A 171 4.47 -0.60 8.88
CA VAL A 171 3.90 -1.86 9.40
C VAL A 171 4.58 -2.35 10.68
N GLU A 172 5.24 -1.46 11.41
CA GLU A 172 5.92 -1.73 12.69
C GLU A 172 7.05 -2.79 12.61
N CYS A 173 7.60 -3.04 11.42
CA CYS A 173 8.77 -3.89 11.21
C CYS A 173 10.08 -3.09 11.38
N THR A 174 10.31 -2.56 12.58
CA THR A 174 11.37 -1.59 12.90
C THR A 174 12.78 -2.09 12.59
N THR A 175 13.13 -3.34 12.94
CA THR A 175 14.44 -3.93 12.64
C THR A 175 14.71 -4.00 11.13
N ALA A 176 13.71 -4.44 10.36
CA ALA A 176 13.82 -4.52 8.90
C ALA A 176 13.95 -3.13 8.28
N SER A 177 13.17 -2.16 8.76
CA SER A 177 13.25 -0.77 8.34
C SER A 177 14.66 -0.20 8.50
N VAL A 178 15.24 -0.33 9.70
CA VAL A 178 16.60 0.12 10.00
C VAL A 178 17.62 -0.57 9.09
N MET A 179 17.57 -1.89 8.96
CA MET A 179 18.54 -2.65 8.16
C MET A 179 18.49 -2.29 6.67
N ILE A 180 17.30 -2.05 6.12
CA ILE A 180 17.15 -1.66 4.71
C ILE A 180 17.61 -0.21 4.51
N ALA A 181 17.27 0.72 5.41
CA ALA A 181 17.76 2.10 5.34
C ALA A 181 19.30 2.16 5.41
N LEU A 182 19.91 1.35 6.28
CA LEU A 182 21.36 1.22 6.40
C LEU A 182 22.00 0.66 5.11
N ARG A 183 21.31 -0.23 4.38
CA ARG A 183 21.77 -0.72 3.07
C ARG A 183 21.87 0.40 2.04
N ALA A 184 20.90 1.33 2.05
CA ALA A 184 20.89 2.48 1.14
C ALA A 184 22.11 3.39 1.32
N VAL A 185 22.44 3.74 2.57
CA VAL A 185 23.62 4.59 2.85
C VAL A 185 24.94 3.83 2.66
N GLU A 186 24.99 2.52 2.88
CA GLU A 186 26.17 1.70 2.59
C GLU A 186 26.52 1.73 1.09
N ASP A 187 25.51 1.64 0.22
CA ASP A 187 25.68 1.77 -1.22
C ASP A 187 26.32 3.13 -1.60
N ARG A 188 25.81 4.22 -1.02
CA ARG A 188 26.35 5.58 -1.23
C ARG A 188 27.76 5.75 -0.67
N LEU A 189 28.06 5.18 0.49
CA LEU A 189 29.41 5.17 1.07
C LEU A 189 30.42 4.52 0.12
N ARG A 190 30.07 3.38 -0.50
CA ARG A 190 30.98 2.67 -1.41
C ARG A 190 31.30 3.50 -2.65
N ILE A 191 30.29 4.10 -3.27
CA ILE A 191 30.47 4.97 -4.43
C ILE A 191 31.31 6.18 -4.06
N TRP A 192 31.06 6.80 -2.90
CA TRP A 192 31.86 7.92 -2.44
C TRP A 192 33.33 7.55 -2.22
N TYR A 193 33.60 6.37 -1.64
CA TYR A 193 34.96 5.88 -1.50
C TYR A 193 35.65 5.71 -2.85
N GLU A 194 35.01 5.09 -3.84
CA GLU A 194 35.60 4.86 -5.16
C GLU A 194 35.92 6.18 -5.86
N ALA A 195 35.00 7.14 -5.78
CA ALA A 195 35.20 8.49 -6.31
C ALA A 195 36.36 9.23 -5.61
N LYS A 196 36.49 9.11 -4.28
CA LYS A 196 37.50 9.83 -3.50
C LYS A 196 38.90 9.23 -3.60
N SER A 197 39.00 7.90 -3.64
CA SER A 197 40.26 7.18 -3.60
C SER A 197 40.83 6.86 -4.98
N GLU A 198 40.04 7.01 -6.05
CA GLU A 198 40.34 6.57 -7.41
C GLU A 198 40.72 5.06 -7.49
N LYS A 199 40.31 4.28 -6.49
CA LYS A 199 40.58 2.84 -6.38
C LYS A 199 39.26 2.10 -6.47
N GLU A 200 39.25 1.04 -7.26
CA GLU A 200 38.15 0.07 -7.23
C GLU A 200 38.06 -0.55 -5.84
N LEU A 201 36.84 -0.59 -5.29
CA LEU A 201 36.62 -1.16 -3.99
C LEU A 201 36.64 -2.69 -4.08
N ASN A 202 37.60 -3.32 -3.40
CA ASN A 202 37.48 -4.74 -3.10
C ASN A 202 36.25 -4.96 -2.20
N ARG A 203 35.40 -5.93 -2.56
CA ARG A 203 34.22 -6.30 -1.75
C ARG A 203 34.65 -6.57 -0.31
N GLY A 204 34.35 -5.64 0.58
CA GLY A 204 34.69 -5.69 2.00
C GLY A 204 33.53 -5.21 2.87
N PRO A 205 33.54 -5.51 4.18
CA PRO A 205 32.50 -5.06 5.10
C PRO A 205 32.53 -3.53 5.25
N TRP A 206 31.39 -2.93 5.62
CA TRP A 206 31.24 -1.48 5.82
C TRP A 206 32.41 -0.88 6.61
N GLY A 207 32.78 -1.50 7.73
CA GLY A 207 33.85 -0.99 8.59
C GLY A 207 35.20 -0.83 7.89
N THR A 208 35.52 -1.73 6.95
CA THR A 208 36.74 -1.63 6.15
C THR A 208 36.66 -0.47 5.16
N VAL A 209 35.54 -0.32 4.46
CA VAL A 209 35.33 0.80 3.52
C VAL A 209 35.46 2.15 4.24
N LEU A 210 34.82 2.26 5.40
CA LEU A 210 34.86 3.49 6.21
C LEU A 210 36.24 3.78 6.78
N GLY A 211 36.98 2.74 7.19
CA GLY A 211 38.36 2.84 7.65
C GLY A 211 39.27 3.37 6.54
N ASN A 212 39.25 2.72 5.38
CA ASN A 212 40.04 3.11 4.22
C ASN A 212 39.70 4.53 3.76
N LEU A 213 38.40 4.90 3.74
CA LEU A 213 37.99 6.27 3.39
C LEU A 213 38.52 7.29 4.39
N SER A 214 38.54 6.96 5.68
CA SER A 214 39.05 7.85 6.72
C SER A 214 40.56 8.08 6.58
N GLU A 215 41.31 7.07 6.12
CA GLU A 215 42.77 7.17 5.90
C GLU A 215 43.15 8.09 4.73
N GLU A 216 42.24 8.36 3.79
CA GLU A 216 42.46 9.34 2.72
C GLU A 216 42.51 10.79 3.25
N TYR A 217 42.12 11.03 4.50
CA TYR A 217 42.20 12.34 5.18
C TYR A 217 43.40 12.37 6.14
N LYS A 218 44.46 13.12 5.76
CA LYS A 218 45.75 13.15 6.49
C LYS A 218 45.70 13.89 7.83
N HIS A 219 44.78 14.84 7.97
CA HIS A 219 44.59 15.65 9.16
C HIS A 219 43.15 15.57 9.64
N ASP A 220 42.94 15.50 10.96
CA ASP A 220 41.59 15.48 11.54
C ASP A 220 40.77 16.72 11.17
N SER A 221 41.43 17.85 10.91
CA SER A 221 40.77 19.09 10.44
C SER A 221 40.13 18.95 9.06
N ASP A 222 40.62 18.02 8.24
CA ASP A 222 40.16 17.81 6.88
C ASP A 222 39.05 16.74 6.83
N ARG A 223 38.78 16.08 7.96
CA ARG A 223 37.85 14.97 8.04
C ARG A 223 36.41 15.49 7.99
N PRO A 224 35.61 15.13 6.95
CA PRO A 224 34.25 15.63 6.84
C PRO A 224 33.36 15.04 7.93
N ALA A 225 32.44 15.87 8.43
CA ALA A 225 31.54 15.50 9.53
C ALA A 225 30.73 14.23 9.25
N VAL A 226 30.38 13.99 7.99
CA VAL A 226 29.62 12.82 7.52
C VAL A 226 30.29 11.48 7.86
N LEU A 227 31.62 11.43 8.02
CA LEU A 227 32.30 10.21 8.47
C LEU A 227 31.95 9.83 9.91
N THR A 228 31.62 10.81 10.75
CA THR A 228 31.15 10.57 12.12
C THR A 228 29.76 9.93 12.09
N ASP A 229 28.86 10.44 11.24
CA ASP A 229 27.53 9.86 11.07
C ASP A 229 27.59 8.43 10.52
N LEU A 230 28.46 8.18 9.54
CA LEU A 230 28.68 6.84 8.98
C LEU A 230 29.24 5.86 10.01
N SER A 231 30.10 6.33 10.92
CA SER A 231 30.59 5.50 12.03
C SER A 231 29.45 5.15 12.98
N TYR A 232 28.62 6.12 13.34
CA TYR A 232 27.43 5.86 14.16
C TYR A 232 26.47 4.88 13.51
N LEU A 233 26.16 5.04 12.22
CA LEU A 233 25.23 4.17 11.49
C LEU A 233 25.79 2.74 11.36
N LYS A 234 27.12 2.58 11.25
CA LYS A 234 27.77 1.27 11.33
C LYS A 234 27.55 0.63 12.71
N ASP A 235 27.72 1.38 13.79
CA ASP A 235 27.52 0.85 15.14
C ASP A 235 26.05 0.48 15.37
N ARG A 236 25.11 1.32 14.90
CA ARG A 236 23.68 1.01 14.89
C ARG A 236 23.36 -0.25 14.11
N ARG A 237 24.03 -0.49 12.97
CA ARG A 237 23.90 -1.73 12.20
C ARG A 237 24.29 -2.96 13.01
N ASN A 238 25.41 -2.87 13.74
CA ASN A 238 25.90 -3.98 14.56
C ASN A 238 24.90 -4.28 15.67
N GLU A 239 24.40 -3.24 16.34
CA GLU A 239 23.37 -3.32 17.37
C GLU A 239 22.12 -4.06 16.84
N VAL A 240 21.48 -3.57 15.77
CA VAL A 240 20.27 -4.21 15.23
C VAL A 240 20.50 -5.58 14.59
N SER A 241 21.76 -5.97 14.36
CA SER A 241 22.11 -7.32 13.90
C SER A 241 22.19 -8.33 15.06
N HIS A 242 22.20 -7.88 16.31
CA HIS A 242 22.14 -8.76 17.47
C HIS A 242 20.70 -9.21 17.74
N PRO A 243 20.42 -10.53 17.85
CA PRO A 243 19.04 -11.02 18.01
C PRO A 243 18.29 -10.54 19.26
N GLN A 244 19.01 -10.00 20.24
CA GLN A 244 18.44 -9.52 21.51
C GLN A 244 18.19 -8.01 21.52
N GLU A 245 18.64 -7.31 20.48
CA GLU A 245 18.51 -5.87 20.35
C GLU A 245 17.57 -5.61 19.17
N SER A 246 16.52 -4.84 19.40
CA SER A 246 15.57 -4.48 18.36
C SER A 246 15.16 -3.04 18.54
N PRO A 247 15.24 -2.23 17.48
CA PRO A 247 14.86 -0.83 17.55
C PRO A 247 13.39 -0.71 17.93
N ASN A 248 13.05 0.22 18.80
CA ASN A 248 11.67 0.68 18.89
C ASN A 248 11.32 1.58 17.68
N TRP A 249 10.05 1.94 17.56
CA TRP A 249 9.57 2.72 16.41
C TRP A 249 10.28 4.08 16.29
N SER A 250 10.44 4.81 17.39
CA SER A 250 11.11 6.13 17.41
C SER A 250 12.59 6.04 17.03
N GLU A 251 13.28 4.99 17.48
CA GLU A 251 14.68 4.79 17.09
C GLU A 251 14.82 4.42 15.62
N ALA A 252 13.85 3.69 15.05
CA ALA A 252 13.84 3.38 13.63
C ALA A 252 13.57 4.64 12.78
N GLU A 253 12.60 5.46 13.17
CA GLU A 253 12.34 6.77 12.59
C GLU A 253 13.60 7.67 12.61
N GLU A 254 14.23 7.82 13.78
CA GLU A 254 15.46 8.60 13.92
C GLU A 254 16.56 8.07 12.99
N THR A 255 16.69 6.75 12.88
CA THR A 255 17.67 6.12 12.00
C THR A 255 17.41 6.45 10.53
N ILE A 256 16.15 6.44 10.06
CA ILE A 256 15.81 6.85 8.69
C ILE A 256 16.20 8.30 8.44
N TYR A 257 15.85 9.22 9.35
CA TYR A 257 16.21 10.63 9.19
C TYR A 257 17.72 10.86 9.21
N ARG A 258 18.46 10.11 10.05
CA ARG A 258 19.93 10.17 10.07
C ARG A 258 20.54 9.59 8.80
N VAL A 259 19.98 8.50 8.26
CA VAL A 259 20.37 7.95 6.95
C VAL A 259 20.17 9.00 5.85
N ARG A 260 18.98 9.63 5.79
CA ARG A 260 18.67 10.69 4.84
C ARG A 260 19.68 11.84 4.92
N GLY A 261 19.90 12.41 6.10
CA GLY A 261 20.86 13.49 6.29
C GLY A 261 22.31 13.09 6.01
N THR A 262 22.68 11.82 6.21
CA THR A 262 24.01 11.30 5.85
C THR A 262 24.17 11.22 4.34
N ILE A 263 23.17 10.69 3.62
CA ILE A 263 23.16 10.63 2.15
C ILE A 263 23.23 12.03 1.54
N GLU A 264 22.46 13.00 2.05
CA GLU A 264 22.50 14.39 1.57
C GLU A 264 23.89 15.04 1.76
N ARG A 265 24.59 14.71 2.84
CA ARG A 265 25.97 15.18 3.08
C ARG A 265 26.98 14.48 2.19
N ILE A 266 26.83 13.18 1.93
CA ILE A 266 27.68 12.47 0.95
C ILE A 266 27.54 13.13 -0.43
N TYR A 267 26.32 13.47 -0.83
CA TYR A 267 26.08 14.18 -2.08
C TYR A 267 26.83 15.52 -2.15
N GLN A 268 26.78 16.32 -1.08
CA GLN A 268 27.49 17.62 -1.01
C GLN A 268 29.02 17.49 -1.07
N GLU A 269 29.59 16.38 -0.59
CA GLU A 269 31.04 16.13 -0.64
C GLU A 269 31.52 15.70 -2.05
N GLN A 270 30.60 15.47 -2.99
CA GLN A 270 30.90 15.08 -4.37
C GLN A 270 30.65 16.19 -5.40
N GLU A 271 30.01 17.30 -4.99
CA GLU A 271 29.91 18.54 -5.78
C GLU A 271 31.19 19.37 -5.70
#